data_AF-H1XVM0-F1
#
_entry.id   AF-H1XVM0-F1
#
_cell.length_a   1.000
_cell.length_b   1.000
_cell.length_c   1.000
_cell.angle_alpha   90.00
_cell.angle_beta   90.00
_cell.angle_gamma   90.00
#
_symmetry.space_group_name_H-M   'P 1'
#
loop_
_entity.id
_entity.type
_entity.pdbx_description
1 polymer ?
#
loop_
_entity_poly.entity_id
_entity_poly.type
_entity_poly.pdbx_seq_one_letter_code
_entity_poly.pdbx_strand_id
1 'polypeptide(L)' 'MMEHGMGFGWVYTLIFVALAVWLVYQIVQRNSSRPDESVKTPLEILKERYARGEISKSEFDRMKDDLK' A
#
# COMPACT_ATOMS: atom_id res chain seq x y z
N MET A 1 -36.35 39.70 13.14
CA MET A 1 -34.96 39.74 12.63
C MET A 1 -34.52 38.30 12.48
N MET A 2 -34.55 37.76 11.27
CA MET A 2 -34.19 36.36 10.99
C MET A 2 -33.02 36.42 10.01
N GLU A 3 -31.82 36.20 10.51
CA GLU A 3 -30.58 36.26 9.75
C GLU A 3 -30.44 35.04 8.84
N HIS A 4 -30.70 35.22 7.55
CA HIS A 4 -30.27 34.30 6.50
C HIS A 4 -28.77 34.50 6.24
N GLY A 5 -27.92 33.98 7.13
CA GLY A 5 -26.46 34.13 7.09
C GLY A 5 -25.68 32.81 7.04
N MET A 6 -26.33 31.68 6.78
CA MET A 6 -25.75 30.33 6.91
C MET A 6 -25.74 29.52 5.59
N GLY A 7 -25.75 30.19 4.44
CA GLY A 7 -25.88 29.52 3.13
C GLY A 7 -24.57 29.17 2.42
N PHE A 8 -23.47 29.86 2.71
CA PHE A 8 -22.22 29.75 1.93
C PHE A 8 -21.01 29.20 2.71
N GLY A 9 -21.02 29.26 4.05
CA GLY A 9 -19.90 28.76 4.86
C GLY A 9 -19.72 27.24 4.79
N TRP A 10 -20.81 26.48 4.74
CA TRP A 10 -20.77 25.01 4.71
C TRP A 10 -20.19 24.45 3.42
N VAL A 11 -20.32 25.17 2.30
CA VAL A 11 -19.74 24.78 1.00
C VAL A 11 -18.22 24.83 1.05
N TYR A 12 -17.65 25.90 1.64
CA TYR A 12 -16.20 25.97 1.86
C TYR A 12 -15.70 24.84 2.76
N THR A 13 -16.45 24.51 3.80
CA THR A 13 -16.11 23.38 4.68
C THR A 13 -16.13 22.05 3.93
N LEU A 14 -17.13 21.80 3.08
CA LEU A 14 -17.19 20.58 2.27
C LEU A 14 -16.03 20.48 1.27
N ILE A 15 -15.69 21.58 0.60
CA ILE A 15 -14.54 21.61 -0.31
C ILE A 15 -13.25 21.31 0.45
N PHE A 16 -13.07 21.90 1.63
CA PHE A 16 -11.88 21.69 2.47
C PHE A 16 -11.79 20.23 2.95
N VAL A 17 -12.90 19.64 3.39
CA VAL A 17 -12.95 18.22 3.79
C VAL A 17 -12.65 17.29 2.62
N ALA A 18 -13.23 17.55 1.43
CA ALA A 18 -12.95 16.75 0.25
C ALA A 18 -11.47 16.80 -0.15
N LEU A 19 -10.85 17.97 -0.09
CA LEU A 19 -9.41 18.16 -0.31
C LEU A 19 -8.57 17.39 0.71
N ALA A 20 -8.91 17.48 2.00
CA ALA A 20 -8.20 16.76 3.05
C ALA A 20 -8.29 15.24 2.86
N VAL A 21 -9.47 14.72 2.56
CA VAL A 21 -9.68 13.28 2.27
C VAL A 21 -8.88 12.85 1.05
N TRP A 22 -8.88 13.64 -0.03
CA TRP A 22 -8.12 13.34 -1.25
C TRP A 22 -6.60 13.28 -0.99
N LEU A 23 -6.09 14.21 -0.18
CA LEU A 23 -4.67 14.30 0.19
C LEU A 23 -4.25 13.09 1.05
N VAL A 24 -5.08 12.72 2.03
CA VAL A 24 -4.88 11.50 2.83
C VAL A 24 -4.93 10.26 1.95
N TYR A 25 -5.90 10.17 1.03
CA TYR A 25 -6.03 9.05 0.10
C TYR A 25 -4.79 8.89 -0.78
N GLN A 26 -4.24 9.97 -1.33
CA GLN A 26 -2.98 9.94 -2.10
C GLN A 26 -1.77 9.45 -1.29
N ILE A 27 -1.67 9.85 -0.02
CA ILE A 27 -0.59 9.40 0.87
C ILE A 27 -0.75 7.92 1.21
N VAL A 28 -1.95 7.49 1.57
CA VAL A 28 -2.26 6.10 1.89
C VAL A 28 -2.08 5.21 0.65
N GLN A 29 -2.56 5.61 -0.52
CA GLN A 29 -2.41 4.86 -1.77
C GLN A 29 -0.93 4.68 -2.17
N ARG A 30 -0.09 5.70 -1.95
CA ARG A 30 1.36 5.59 -2.15
C ARG A 30 2.02 4.63 -1.17
N ASN A 31 1.52 4.56 0.07
CA ASN A 31 1.99 3.60 1.06
C ASN A 31 1.46 2.18 0.80
N SER A 32 0.25 2.05 0.25
CA SER A 32 -0.35 0.79 -0.21
C SER A 32 0.19 0.31 -1.57
N SER A 33 1.05 1.10 -2.22
CA SER A 33 1.84 0.66 -3.38
C SER A 33 3.15 -0.02 -2.98
N ARG A 34 3.42 -0.17 -1.67
CA ARG A 34 4.24 -1.29 -1.23
C ARG A 34 3.36 -2.52 -1.40
N PRO A 35 3.62 -3.41 -2.37
CA PRO A 35 2.93 -4.68 -2.37
C PRO A 35 3.17 -5.25 -0.99
N ASP A 36 2.05 -5.59 -0.35
CA ASP A 36 1.95 -6.31 0.89
C ASP A 36 3.19 -7.20 1.12
N GLU A 37 4.18 -6.68 1.87
CA GLU A 37 5.37 -7.44 2.24
C GLU A 37 5.02 -8.57 3.23
N SER A 38 3.72 -8.71 3.54
CA SER A 38 3.12 -9.75 4.36
C SER A 38 2.65 -10.98 3.58
N VAL A 39 2.65 -10.96 2.25
CA VAL A 39 2.50 -12.18 1.41
C VAL A 39 3.68 -12.25 0.44
N LYS A 40 4.90 -12.30 0.97
CA LYS A 40 6.04 -12.78 0.17
C LYS A 40 5.67 -14.16 -0.35
N THR A 41 5.56 -14.29 -1.67
CA THR A 41 5.32 -15.60 -2.27
C THR A 41 6.43 -16.57 -1.83
N PRO A 42 6.17 -17.88 -1.70
CA PRO A 42 7.20 -18.84 -1.32
C PRO A 42 8.50 -18.69 -2.16
N LEU A 43 8.33 -18.32 -3.44
CA LEU A 43 9.43 -18.04 -4.37
C LEU A 43 10.26 -16.79 -4.01
N GLU A 44 9.63 -15.74 -3.48
CA GLU A 44 10.34 -14.55 -2.97
C GLU A 44 11.10 -14.83 -1.68
N ILE A 45 10.54 -15.62 -0.77
CA ILE A 45 11.26 -16.08 0.44
C ILE A 45 12.49 -16.89 0.05
N LEU A 46 12.35 -17.78 -0.94
CA LEU A 46 13.46 -18.54 -1.49
C LEU A 46 14.55 -17.67 -2.11
N LYS A 47 14.16 -16.68 -2.91
CA LYS A 47 15.10 -15.74 -3.54
C LYS A 47 15.85 -14.94 -2.48
N GLU A 48 15.18 -14.52 -1.41
CA GLU A 48 15.81 -13.79 -0.31
C GLU A 48 16.86 -14.66 0.41
N ARG A 49 16.53 -15.92 0.73
CA ARG A 49 17.48 -16.86 1.37
C ARG A 49 18.67 -17.20 0.48
N TYR A 50 18.44 -17.32 -0.84
CA TYR A 50 19.53 -17.51 -1.81
C TYR A 50 20.45 -16.28 -1.86
N ALA A 51 19.87 -15.07 -1.86
CA ALA A 51 20.64 -13.83 -1.84
C ALA A 51 21.42 -13.63 -0.53
N ARG A 52 20.89 -14.10 0.60
CA ARG A 52 21.59 -14.15 1.89
C ARG A 52 22.68 -15.22 1.94
N GLY A 53 22.72 -16.15 0.98
CA GLY A 53 23.66 -17.27 0.96
C GLY A 53 23.30 -18.41 1.92
N GLU A 54 22.07 -18.43 2.44
CA GLU A 54 21.59 -19.47 3.36
C GLU A 54 21.28 -20.78 2.63
N ILE A 55 21.00 -20.71 1.33
CA ILE A 55 20.76 -21.88 0.48
C ILE A 55 21.66 -21.84 -0.76
N SER A 56 22.08 -23.02 -1.21
CA SER A 56 22.85 -23.19 -2.44
C SER A 56 21.96 -23.07 -3.68
N LYS A 57 22.56 -22.76 -4.84
CA LYS A 57 21.86 -22.73 -6.13
C LYS A 57 21.11 -24.04 -6.42
N SER A 58 21.67 -25.17 -6.01
CA SER A 58 21.03 -26.49 -6.18
C SER A 58 19.78 -26.65 -5.31
N GLU A 59 19.79 -26.11 -4.09
CA GLU A 59 18.64 -26.15 -3.18
C GLU A 59 17.53 -25.24 -3.67
N PHE A 60 17.89 -24.03 -4.12
CA PHE A 60 16.97 -23.07 -4.70
C PHE A 60 16.25 -23.64 -5.94
N ASP A 61 16.97 -24.31 -6.84
CA ASP A 61 16.39 -24.83 -8.08
C ASP A 61 15.39 -25.97 -7.81
N ARG A 62 15.72 -26.86 -6.86
CA ARG A 62 14.82 -27.96 -6.43
C ARG A 62 13.52 -27.45 -5.82
N MET A 63 13.62 -26.51 -4.89
CA MET A 63 12.45 -25.94 -4.21
C MET A 63 11.63 -25.04 -5.15
N LYS A 64 12.26 -24.37 -6.12
CA LYS A 64 11.56 -23.60 -7.15
C LYS A 64 10.73 -24.51 -8.07
N ASP A 65 11.23 -25.69 -8.40
CA ASP A 65 10.50 -26.69 -9.20
C ASP A 65 9.32 -27.28 -8.42
N ASP A 66 9.48 -27.50 -7.11
CA ASP A 66 8.42 -27.98 -6.21
C ASP A 66 7.26 -26.97 -6.02
N LEU A 67 7.56 -25.68 -6.14
CA LEU A 67 6.60 -24.58 -6.01
C LEU A 67 5.89 -24.21 -7.33
N LYS A 68 6.17 -24.92 -8.42
CA LYS A 68 5.55 -24.70 -9.73
C LYS A 68 4.25 -25.48 -9.87
#